data_AF-A0A496XS94-F1
#
_entry.id   AF-A0A496XS94-F1
#
_cell.length_a   1.000
_cell.length_b   1.000
_cell.length_c   1.000
_cell.angle_alpha   90.00
_cell.angle_beta   90.00
_cell.angle_gamma   90.00
#
_symmetry.space_group_name_H-M   'P 1'
#
loop_
_entity.id
_entity.type
_entity.pdbx_description
1 polymer ?
#
loop_
_entity_poly.entity_id
_entity_poly.type
_entity_poly.pdbx_seq_one_letter_code
_entity_poly.pdbx_strand_id
1 'polypeptide(L)'
;MEKIRDRVEKLRKKIKNRNILEYISGMIVIAGIVFLYPEVQSVLTRMFFLWIILSIIWIFAYIYFKASNDPLPKDDSDASLLAYQKHQIKREIDVGSHVHWWYLFPLFAGATGVYFSFGEKGLIGFGIFAILFAIIWWVNIRAVKKLRQDLKDLQK
;
A
#
# COMPACT_ATOMS: atom_id res chain seq x y z
N MET A 1 1.71 -24.62 20.70
CA MET A 1 2.20 -25.19 19.43
C MET A 1 1.32 -24.78 18.23
N GLU A 2 0.41 -25.61 17.70
CA GLU A 2 -0.23 -25.38 16.38
C GLU A 2 -0.99 -24.05 16.26
N LYS A 3 -1.72 -23.65 17.32
CA LYS A 3 -2.55 -22.43 17.31
C LYS A 3 -1.77 -21.11 17.16
N ILE A 4 -0.54 -21.00 17.67
CA ILE A 4 0.25 -19.75 17.59
C ILE A 4 0.95 -19.68 16.23
N ARG A 5 1.56 -20.79 15.82
CA ARG A 5 2.21 -20.90 14.51
C ARG A 5 1.23 -20.65 13.36
N ASP A 6 0.02 -21.19 13.44
CA ASP A 6 -1.05 -20.91 12.46
C ASP A 6 -1.43 -19.43 12.38
N ARG A 7 -1.48 -18.73 13.51
CA ARG A 7 -1.77 -17.29 13.54
C ARG A 7 -0.66 -16.49 12.88
N VAL A 8 0.60 -16.83 13.17
CA VAL A 8 1.78 -16.24 12.55
C VAL A 8 1.77 -16.46 11.04
N GLU A 9 1.51 -17.68 10.59
CA GLU A 9 1.44 -17.99 9.15
C GLU A 9 0.30 -17.27 8.44
N LYS A 10 -0.90 -17.20 9.07
CA LYS A 10 -2.03 -16.44 8.53
C LYS A 10 -1.69 -14.96 8.38
N LEU A 11 -1.02 -14.36 9.36
CA LEU A 11 -0.56 -12.98 9.29
C LEU A 11 0.43 -12.79 8.13
N ARG A 12 1.45 -13.65 8.04
CA ARG A 12 2.47 -13.57 6.99
C ARG A 12 1.87 -13.72 5.59
N LYS A 13 0.96 -14.69 5.41
CA LYS A 13 0.22 -14.90 4.15
C LYS A 13 -0.61 -13.66 3.78
N LYS A 14 -1.31 -13.06 4.76
CA LYS A 14 -2.08 -11.83 4.54
C LYS A 14 -1.20 -10.67 4.09
N ILE A 15 -0.07 -10.43 4.75
CA ILE A 15 0.89 -9.38 4.39
C ILE A 15 1.46 -9.64 2.99
N LYS A 16 1.87 -10.88 2.70
CA LYS A 16 2.40 -11.27 1.39
C LYS A 16 1.37 -11.04 0.28
N ASN A 17 0.13 -11.48 0.47
CA ASN A 17 -0.92 -11.32 -0.53
C ASN A 17 -1.26 -9.85 -0.77
N ARG A 18 -1.31 -9.02 0.27
CA ARG A 18 -1.46 -7.56 0.11
C ARG A 18 -0.32 -7.00 -0.74
N ASN A 19 0.92 -7.28 -0.37
CA ASN A 19 2.07 -6.73 -1.07
C ASN A 19 2.10 -7.17 -2.54
N ILE A 20 1.76 -8.43 -2.84
CA ILE A 20 1.62 -8.93 -4.23
C ILE A 20 0.56 -8.14 -4.99
N LEU A 21 -0.61 -7.91 -4.39
CA LEU A 21 -1.68 -7.14 -5.03
C LEU A 21 -1.20 -5.72 -5.36
N GLU A 22 -0.53 -5.04 -4.42
CA GLU A 22 0.01 -3.70 -4.64
C GLU A 22 1.06 -3.67 -5.76
N TYR A 23 1.94 -4.68 -5.82
CA TYR A 23 2.91 -4.80 -6.93
C TYR A 23 2.20 -4.99 -8.28
N ILE A 24 1.22 -5.90 -8.35
CA ILE A 24 0.47 -6.16 -9.59
C ILE A 24 -0.28 -4.90 -10.02
N SER A 25 -0.99 -4.24 -9.10
CA SER A 25 -1.73 -3.01 -9.38
C SER A 25 -0.80 -1.90 -9.86
N GLY A 26 0.35 -1.70 -9.21
CA GLY A 26 1.33 -0.71 -9.64
C GLY A 26 1.89 -1.01 -11.04
N MET A 27 2.19 -2.29 -11.35
CA MET A 27 2.66 -2.68 -12.67
C MET A 27 1.62 -2.47 -13.77
N ILE A 28 0.34 -2.73 -13.49
CA ILE A 28 -0.76 -2.44 -14.42
C ILE A 28 -0.83 -0.94 -14.73
N VAL A 29 -0.72 -0.08 -13.71
CA VAL A 29 -0.75 1.38 -13.91
C VAL A 29 0.46 1.84 -14.73
N ILE A 30 1.67 1.34 -14.42
CA ILE A 30 2.88 1.65 -15.21
C ILE A 30 2.69 1.22 -16.67
N ALA A 31 2.20 -0.01 -16.92
CA ALA A 31 2.00 -0.52 -18.27
C ALA A 31 0.98 0.33 -19.05
N GLY A 32 -0.13 0.72 -18.41
CA GLY A 32 -1.12 1.62 -19.01
C GLY A 32 -0.53 2.99 -19.35
N ILE A 33 0.28 3.57 -18.46
CA ILE A 33 0.97 4.83 -18.74
C ILE A 33 1.94 4.67 -19.91
N VAL A 34 2.78 3.63 -19.92
CA VAL A 34 3.76 3.39 -21.01
C VAL A 34 3.05 3.23 -22.36
N PHE A 35 1.90 2.57 -22.38
CA PHE A 35 1.07 2.43 -23.59
C PHE A 35 0.50 3.78 -24.07
N LEU A 36 -0.01 4.61 -23.17
CA LEU A 36 -0.62 5.90 -23.51
C LEU A 36 0.40 7.03 -23.74
N TYR A 37 1.61 6.93 -23.17
CA TYR A 37 2.63 7.98 -23.18
C TYR A 37 2.94 8.56 -24.57
N PRO A 38 3.05 7.76 -25.66
CA PRO A 38 3.34 8.28 -27.00
C PRO A 38 2.24 9.19 -27.56
N GLU A 39 0.98 8.96 -27.19
CA GLU A 39 -0.18 9.72 -27.69
C GLU A 39 -0.32 11.10 -27.01
N VAL A 40 0.26 11.25 -25.82
CA VAL A 40 0.19 12.50 -25.06
C VAL A 40 1.14 13.53 -25.65
N GLN A 41 0.60 14.62 -26.20
CA GLN A 41 1.39 15.72 -26.77
C GLN A 41 1.84 16.76 -25.71
N SER A 42 1.06 16.92 -24.63
CA SER A 42 1.35 17.87 -23.57
C SER A 42 2.57 17.46 -22.74
N VAL A 43 3.60 18.30 -22.75
CA VAL A 43 4.81 18.11 -21.92
C VAL A 43 4.45 18.04 -20.44
N LEU A 44 3.51 18.90 -19.99
CA LEU A 44 3.06 18.92 -18.60
C LEU A 44 2.39 17.59 -18.20
N THR A 45 1.55 17.03 -19.08
CA THR A 45 0.88 15.75 -18.81
C THR A 45 1.87 14.59 -18.78
N ARG A 46 2.90 14.61 -19.64
CA ARG A 46 4.02 13.64 -19.59
C ARG A 46 4.78 13.73 -18.26
N MET A 47 5.02 14.93 -17.73
CA MET A 47 5.64 15.10 -16.41
C MET A 47 4.80 14.46 -15.30
N PHE A 48 3.47 14.62 -15.33
CA PHE A 48 2.59 13.96 -14.36
C PHE A 48 2.56 12.44 -14.50
N PHE A 49 2.64 11.90 -15.72
CA PHE A 49 2.82 10.46 -15.96
C PHE A 49 4.11 9.94 -15.35
N LEU A 50 5.24 10.64 -15.56
CA LEU A 50 6.51 10.28 -14.94
C LEU A 50 6.43 10.37 -13.40
N TRP A 51 5.73 11.37 -12.86
CA TRP A 51 5.52 11.49 -11.43
C TRP A 51 4.75 10.29 -10.85
N ILE A 52 3.71 9.82 -11.53
CA ILE A 52 2.97 8.62 -11.12
C ILE A 52 3.89 7.39 -11.14
N ILE A 53 4.70 7.21 -12.19
CA ILE A 53 5.66 6.10 -12.26
C ILE A 53 6.65 6.16 -11.09
N LEU A 54 7.25 7.33 -10.83
CA LEU A 54 8.17 7.52 -9.71
C LEU A 54 7.50 7.27 -8.36
N SER A 55 6.24 7.66 -8.21
CA SER A 55 5.42 7.38 -7.03
C SER A 55 5.22 5.87 -6.82
N ILE A 56 4.96 5.11 -7.89
CA ILE A 56 4.81 3.65 -7.83
C ILE A 56 6.15 2.99 -7.47
N ILE A 57 7.26 3.44 -8.06
CA ILE A 57 8.60 2.95 -7.73
C ILE A 57 8.92 3.22 -6.24
N TRP A 58 8.58 4.41 -5.76
CA TRP A 58 8.71 4.76 -4.34
C TRP A 58 7.87 3.83 -3.45
N ILE A 59 6.61 3.59 -3.81
CA ILE A 59 5.72 2.67 -3.10
C ILE A 59 6.32 1.27 -3.06
N PHE A 60 6.85 0.77 -4.18
CA PHE A 60 7.51 -0.53 -4.24
C PHE A 60 8.73 -0.61 -3.32
N ALA A 61 9.60 0.40 -3.36
CA ALA A 61 10.74 0.49 -2.45
C ALA A 61 10.27 0.53 -0.99
N TYR A 62 9.25 1.33 -0.67
CA TYR A 62 8.71 1.44 0.68
C TYR A 62 8.14 0.09 1.16
N ILE A 63 7.41 -0.62 0.32
CA ILE A 63 6.89 -1.95 0.65
C ILE A 63 8.03 -2.94 0.89
N TYR A 64 9.05 -2.93 0.03
CA TYR A 64 10.21 -3.79 0.15
C TYR A 64 10.97 -3.54 1.47
N PHE A 65 11.26 -2.28 1.80
CA PHE A 65 12.07 -1.93 2.98
C PHE A 65 11.29 -1.87 4.30
N LYS A 66 10.00 -1.52 4.28
CA LYS A 66 9.24 -1.20 5.50
C LYS A 66 7.99 -2.04 5.71
N ALA A 67 7.32 -2.52 4.66
CA ALA A 67 6.06 -3.26 4.77
C ALA A 67 6.17 -4.77 4.48
N SER A 68 7.40 -5.28 4.30
CA SER A 68 7.64 -6.70 4.06
C SER A 68 7.83 -7.47 5.37
N ASN A 69 7.44 -8.75 5.35
CA ASN A 69 7.58 -9.63 6.49
C ASN A 69 9.06 -9.76 6.91
N ASP A 70 9.36 -9.50 8.18
CA ASP A 70 10.59 -9.98 8.80
C ASP A 70 10.79 -11.50 8.68
N PRO A 71 12.05 -11.95 8.66
CA PRO A 71 12.39 -13.36 8.75
C PRO A 71 11.79 -13.97 10.01
N LEU A 72 11.36 -15.23 9.91
CA LEU A 72 10.91 -15.97 11.09
C LEU A 72 12.05 -16.07 12.12
N PRO A 73 11.73 -16.09 13.41
CA PRO A 73 12.75 -16.38 14.42
C PRO A 73 13.36 -17.76 14.19
N LYS A 74 14.63 -17.92 14.56
CA LYS A 74 15.35 -19.20 14.46
C LYS A 74 14.85 -20.23 15.48
N ASP A 75 14.35 -19.75 16.62
CA ASP A 75 13.71 -20.56 17.64
C ASP A 75 12.18 -20.52 17.46
N ASP A 76 11.58 -21.71 17.36
CA ASP A 76 10.13 -21.94 17.16
C ASP A 76 9.36 -22.02 18.50
N SER A 77 9.96 -21.54 19.59
CA SER A 77 9.28 -21.45 20.88
C SER A 77 8.05 -20.53 20.81
N ASP A 78 6.98 -20.89 21.54
CA ASP A 78 5.73 -20.12 21.56
C ASP A 78 5.98 -18.66 22.00
N ALA A 79 6.95 -18.40 22.87
CA ALA A 79 7.36 -17.06 23.29
C ALA A 79 8.02 -16.26 22.15
N SER A 80 8.91 -16.90 21.39
CA SER A 80 9.59 -16.32 20.23
C SER A 80 8.59 -15.99 19.11
N LEU A 81 7.67 -16.90 18.79
CA LEU A 81 6.61 -16.69 17.81
C LEU A 81 5.63 -15.58 18.23
N LEU A 82 5.28 -15.50 19.52
CA LEU A 82 4.42 -14.44 20.05
C LEU A 82 5.11 -13.07 19.98
N ALA A 83 6.41 -13.00 20.30
CA ALA A 83 7.19 -11.78 20.17
C ALA A 83 7.28 -11.32 18.71
N TYR A 84 7.53 -12.24 17.79
CA TYR A 84 7.49 -11.99 16.35
C TYR A 84 6.13 -11.44 15.90
N GLN A 85 5.03 -12.09 16.30
CA GLN A 85 3.68 -11.65 15.95
C GLN A 85 3.39 -10.22 16.45
N LYS A 86 3.75 -9.92 17.70
CA LYS A 86 3.60 -8.57 18.28
C LYS A 86 4.42 -7.54 17.52
N HIS A 87 5.66 -7.87 17.17
CA HIS A 87 6.53 -6.98 16.41
C HIS A 87 5.96 -6.66 15.02
N GLN A 88 5.52 -7.69 14.29
CA GLN A 88 4.93 -7.53 12.96
C GLN A 88 3.64 -6.70 12.99
N ILE A 89 2.77 -6.94 13.97
CA ILE A 89 1.54 -6.14 14.13
C ILE A 89 1.89 -4.67 14.38
N LYS A 90 2.89 -4.37 15.21
CA LYS A 90 3.34 -2.99 15.46
C LYS A 90 3.86 -2.32 14.18
N ARG A 91 4.64 -3.04 13.38
CA ARG A 91 5.14 -2.53 12.09
C ARG A 91 4.01 -2.26 11.10
N GLU A 92 3.05 -3.18 11.01
CA GLU A 92 1.87 -3.01 10.15
C GLU A 92 0.99 -1.83 10.59
N ILE A 93 0.89 -1.58 11.89
CA ILE A 93 0.23 -0.37 12.42
C ILE A 93 0.98 0.89 11.99
N ASP A 94 2.31 0.93 12.14
CA ASP A 94 3.13 2.08 11.80
C ASP A 94 3.09 2.43 10.31
N VAL A 95 3.29 1.41 9.45
CA VAL A 95 3.18 1.52 7.99
C VAL A 95 1.77 1.98 7.60
N GLY A 96 0.74 1.35 8.17
CA GLY A 96 -0.65 1.67 7.86
C GLY A 96 -1.07 3.07 8.34
N SER A 97 -0.55 3.57 9.46
CA SER A 97 -0.88 4.92 9.94
C SER A 97 -0.34 6.01 9.04
N HIS A 98 0.76 5.75 8.33
CA HIS A 98 1.40 6.72 7.44
C HIS A 98 1.09 6.49 5.96
N VAL A 99 0.15 5.60 5.62
CA VAL A 99 -0.24 5.26 4.23
C VAL A 99 -0.60 6.48 3.39
N HIS A 100 -1.15 7.52 4.01
CA HIS A 100 -1.48 8.75 3.30
C HIS A 100 -0.23 9.47 2.76
N TRP A 101 0.89 9.43 3.46
CA TRP A 101 2.13 10.11 3.04
C TRP A 101 2.93 9.34 2.01
N TRP A 102 3.08 8.03 2.18
CA TRP A 102 3.95 7.24 1.30
C TRP A 102 3.22 6.60 0.10
N TYR A 103 1.88 6.44 0.19
CA TYR A 103 1.08 5.82 -0.87
C TYR A 103 0.12 6.82 -1.53
N LEU A 104 -0.78 7.43 -0.75
CA LEU A 104 -1.87 8.22 -1.33
C LEU A 104 -1.37 9.55 -1.90
N PHE A 105 -0.61 10.33 -1.14
CA PHE A 105 -0.19 11.67 -1.55
C PHE A 105 0.62 11.69 -2.87
N PRO A 106 1.65 10.84 -3.06
CA PRO A 106 2.44 10.83 -4.29
C PRO A 106 1.59 10.52 -5.53
N LEU A 107 0.73 9.50 -5.43
CA LEU A 107 -0.17 9.12 -6.52
C LEU A 107 -1.25 10.16 -6.77
N PHE A 108 -1.83 10.72 -5.71
CA PHE A 108 -2.90 11.72 -5.81
C PHE A 108 -2.40 13.00 -6.50
N ALA A 109 -1.20 13.46 -6.16
CA ALA A 109 -0.59 14.63 -6.80
C ALA A 109 -0.41 14.43 -8.31
N GLY A 110 0.16 13.30 -8.71
CA GLY A 110 0.34 12.96 -10.13
C GLY A 110 -0.97 12.80 -10.88
N ALA A 111 -1.92 12.04 -10.32
CA ALA A 111 -3.22 11.81 -10.93
C ALA A 111 -4.04 13.09 -11.10
N THR A 112 -4.01 13.99 -10.10
CA THR A 112 -4.67 15.30 -10.19
C THR A 112 -4.14 16.08 -11.39
N GLY A 113 -2.82 16.16 -11.55
CA GLY A 113 -2.22 16.84 -12.70
C GLY A 113 -2.62 16.24 -14.06
N VAL A 114 -2.72 14.92 -14.14
CA VAL A 114 -3.21 14.21 -15.33
C VAL A 114 -4.66 14.58 -15.62
N TYR A 115 -5.57 14.40 -14.66
CA TYR A 115 -7.00 14.62 -14.91
C TYR A 115 -7.29 16.06 -15.30
N PHE A 116 -6.67 17.04 -14.63
CA PHE A 116 -6.87 18.45 -14.96
C PHE A 116 -6.32 18.83 -16.35
N SER A 117 -5.39 18.04 -16.90
CA SER A 117 -4.92 18.23 -18.28
C SER A 117 -5.98 17.89 -19.34
N PHE A 118 -7.05 17.15 -18.98
CA PHE A 118 -8.11 16.73 -19.90
C PHE A 118 -9.38 17.59 -19.85
N GLY A 119 -9.35 18.73 -19.15
CA GLY A 119 -10.50 19.65 -19.04
C GLY A 119 -11.73 18.99 -18.40
N GLU A 120 -12.93 19.30 -18.90
CA GLU A 120 -14.20 18.82 -18.32
C GLU A 120 -14.32 17.29 -18.24
N LYS A 121 -13.84 16.57 -19.27
CA LYS A 121 -13.82 15.10 -19.26
C LYS A 121 -12.92 14.54 -18.15
N GLY A 122 -11.87 15.28 -17.81
CA GLY A 122 -10.98 14.98 -16.70
C GLY A 122 -11.65 15.03 -15.33
N LEU A 123 -12.64 15.91 -15.14
CA LEU A 123 -13.33 16.09 -13.86
C LEU A 123 -14.14 14.85 -13.44
N ILE A 124 -14.80 14.18 -14.39
CA ILE A 124 -15.52 12.93 -14.13
C ILE A 124 -14.54 11.85 -13.70
N GLY A 125 -13.42 11.70 -14.43
CA GLY A 125 -12.36 10.76 -14.10
C GLY A 125 -11.75 11.05 -12.73
N PHE A 126 -11.49 12.32 -12.42
CA PHE A 126 -10.99 12.76 -11.12
C PHE A 126 -11.97 12.45 -9.99
N GLY A 127 -13.28 12.66 -10.18
CA GLY A 127 -14.30 12.34 -9.19
C GLY A 127 -14.31 10.84 -8.84
N ILE A 128 -14.26 9.97 -9.85
CA ILE A 128 -14.17 8.52 -9.66
C ILE A 128 -12.88 8.16 -8.92
N PHE A 129 -11.75 8.72 -9.34
CA PHE A 129 -10.45 8.49 -8.71
C PHE A 129 -10.44 8.93 -7.23
N ALA A 130 -10.98 10.10 -6.92
CA ALA A 130 -11.05 10.64 -5.56
C ALA A 130 -11.91 9.75 -4.65
N ILE A 131 -13.03 9.22 -5.16
CA ILE A 131 -13.88 8.27 -4.42
C ILE A 131 -13.11 6.98 -4.12
N LEU A 132 -12.42 6.41 -5.11
CA LEU A 132 -11.59 5.22 -4.92
C LEU A 132 -10.49 5.46 -3.87
N PHE A 133 -9.84 6.61 -3.93
CA PHE A 133 -8.83 7.03 -2.95
C PHE A 133 -9.42 7.16 -1.53
N ALA A 134 -10.60 7.75 -1.39
CA ALA A 134 -11.29 7.86 -0.12
C ALA A 134 -11.64 6.49 0.46
N ILE A 135 -12.09 5.55 -0.38
CA ILE A 135 -12.36 4.16 0.03
C ILE A 135 -11.08 3.48 0.51
N ILE A 136 -9.99 3.55 -0.26
CA ILE A 136 -8.70 2.95 0.11
C ILE A 136 -8.20 3.50 1.44
N TRP A 137 -8.28 4.81 1.61
CA TRP A 137 -7.89 5.48 2.85
C TRP A 137 -8.72 5.00 4.05
N TRP A 138 -10.04 4.92 3.89
CA TRP A 138 -10.96 4.46 4.93
C TRP A 138 -10.73 2.99 5.30
N VAL A 139 -10.53 2.11 4.32
CA VAL A 139 -10.21 0.69 4.55
C VAL A 139 -8.90 0.57 5.34
N ASN A 140 -7.87 1.34 4.99
CA ASN A 140 -6.59 1.33 5.70
C ASN A 140 -6.73 1.79 7.16
N ILE A 141 -7.45 2.87 7.42
CA ILE A 141 -7.70 3.34 8.80
C ILE A 141 -8.42 2.26 9.61
N ARG A 142 -9.43 1.60 9.03
CA ARG A 142 -10.15 0.51 9.70
C ARG A 142 -9.24 -0.68 9.98
N ALA A 143 -8.38 -1.05 9.05
CA ALA A 143 -7.40 -2.12 9.24
C ALA A 143 -6.43 -1.80 10.38
N VAL A 144 -5.90 -0.58 10.45
CA VAL A 144 -5.02 -0.13 11.54
C VAL A 144 -5.72 -0.17 12.90
N LYS A 145 -6.99 0.27 12.97
CA LYS A 145 -7.79 0.21 14.21
C LYS A 145 -7.94 -1.24 14.69
N LYS A 146 -8.22 -2.18 13.79
CA LYS A 146 -8.32 -3.60 14.11
C LYS A 146 -6.98 -4.17 14.59
N LEU A 147 -5.87 -3.86 13.91
CA LEU A 147 -4.54 -4.31 14.34
C LEU A 147 -4.16 -3.79 15.73
N ARG A 148 -4.56 -2.55 16.07
CA ARG A 148 -4.36 -2.00 17.42
C ARG A 148 -5.17 -2.75 18.48
N GLN A 149 -6.38 -3.21 18.15
CA GLN A 149 -7.18 -4.05 19.05
C GLN A 149 -6.51 -5.42 19.24
N ASP A 150 -6.13 -6.08 18.13
CA ASP A 150 -5.44 -7.37 18.16
C ASP A 150 -4.15 -7.29 19.01
N LEU A 151 -3.39 -6.19 18.92
CA LEU A 151 -2.19 -5.99 19.73
C LEU A 151 -2.51 -5.88 21.23
N LYS A 152 -3.58 -5.18 21.60
CA LYS A 152 -4.01 -5.03 23.01
C LYS A 152 -4.44 -6.37 23.59
N ASP A 153 -5.14 -7.19 22.82
CA ASP A 153 -5.61 -8.51 23.28
C ASP A 153 -4.45 -9.49 23.47
N LEU A 154 -3.35 -9.35 22.72
CA LEU A 154 -2.12 -10.13 22.92
C LEU A 154 -1.28 -9.68 24.14
N GLN A 155 -1.62 -8.54 24.76
CA GLN A 155 -0.93 -7.99 25.94
C GLN A 155 -1.67 -8.26 27.26
N LYS A 156 -2.92 -8.74 27.19
CA LYS A 156 -3.66 -9.26 28.34
C LYS A 156 -3.22 -10.69 28.65
#